data_AF-A0A6A4JH38-F1
#
_entry.id   AF-A0A6A4JH38-F1
#
_cell.length_a   1.000
_cell.length_b   1.000
_cell.length_c   1.000
_cell.angle_alpha   90.00
_cell.angle_beta   90.00
_cell.angle_gamma   90.00
#
_symmetry.space_group_name_H-M   'P 1'
#
loop_
_entity.id
_entity.type
_entity.pdbx_description
1 polymer ?
#
loop_
_entity_poly.entity_id
_entity_poly.type
_entity_poly.pdbx_seq_one_letter_code
_entity_poly.pdbx_strand_id
1 'polypeptide(L)'
;MQLILILELLSNTRICLKESSHRSQPASISIMNTKTPVTILQELLTKKLQVPNYNLILNGVGTHEPVFKYEVTADGHKAVGTGKSKKEAKHNAAQQILQIMIQAESTVSALPAEVTSPYEGVLKENAVGELSEFCVVNQLKLPEYKLTRDEGLPHAKVFSWSCTVSSFTTEGTARTKKNAKHIAAQDMLLKLKECLDDIIDVRSAESTPYNSPTYKRIDEMDTALDKAIKKMPKSIRKDNARGKLGLNLSDVCFALTDENKPDLEYLDSIKENGLSWLDKQDEEDFEDMLIKITNELQCEFDTRLLESLDDQKTVVALMVDSEPPWTFVGVGDSVFQASSSAIEDAVRFMVKMRM
;
A
#
# COMPACT_ATOMS: atom_id res chain seq x y z
N MET A 1 9.79 10.49 82.05
CA MET A 1 8.42 10.18 82.53
C MET A 1 7.37 10.89 81.65
N GLN A 2 7.50 10.77 80.33
CA GLN A 2 6.67 11.43 79.32
C GLN A 2 6.13 10.41 78.29
N LEU A 3 6.07 9.13 78.68
CA LEU A 3 5.70 8.00 77.83
C LEU A 3 4.45 7.24 78.34
N ILE A 4 3.76 7.77 79.36
CA ILE A 4 2.55 7.13 79.94
C ILE A 4 1.26 7.86 79.50
N LEU A 5 1.35 9.03 78.85
CA LEU A 5 0.18 9.83 78.43
C LEU A 5 -0.28 9.60 76.97
N ILE A 6 0.37 8.71 76.20
CA ILE A 6 0.03 8.46 74.78
C ILE A 6 -0.78 7.16 74.58
N LEU A 7 -0.87 6.28 75.58
CA LEU A 7 -1.61 5.02 75.47
C LEU A 7 -3.09 5.08 75.89
N GLU A 8 -3.59 6.20 76.42
CA GLU A 8 -5.01 6.35 76.83
C GLU A 8 -5.92 7.05 75.79
N LEU A 9 -5.38 7.52 74.66
CA LEU A 9 -6.18 8.17 73.61
C LEU A 9 -6.55 7.26 72.42
N LEU A 10 -6.12 5.99 72.40
CA LEU A 10 -6.45 5.05 71.32
C LEU A 10 -7.45 3.93 71.70
N SER A 11 -8.06 3.96 72.90
CA SER A 11 -9.06 2.95 73.31
C SER A 11 -10.50 3.46 73.47
N ASN A 12 -10.77 4.73 73.15
CA ASN A 12 -12.12 5.30 73.19
C ASN A 12 -12.63 5.64 71.80
N THR A 13 -13.38 4.72 71.20
CA THR A 13 -14.74 5.00 70.67
C THR A 13 -15.37 3.70 70.15
N ARG A 14 -16.08 3.02 71.05
CA ARG A 14 -17.25 2.22 70.69
C ARG A 14 -18.25 3.16 70.01
N ILE A 15 -18.68 2.85 68.79
CA ILE A 15 -20.04 3.21 68.36
C ILE A 15 -20.70 1.96 67.78
N CYS A 16 -21.79 1.60 68.47
CA CYS A 16 -22.65 0.46 68.24
C CYS A 16 -23.65 0.77 67.12
N LEU A 17 -24.09 -0.31 66.48
CA LEU A 17 -25.15 -0.43 65.49
C LEU A 17 -26.41 0.40 65.79
N LYS A 18 -26.98 0.97 64.72
CA LYS A 18 -28.44 1.05 64.53
C LYS A 18 -28.77 1.07 63.04
N GLU A 19 -29.48 0.04 62.60
CA GLU A 19 -30.18 -0.01 61.32
C GLU A 19 -31.23 1.11 61.25
N SER A 20 -31.30 1.79 60.11
CA SER A 20 -32.53 2.41 59.64
C SER A 20 -32.53 2.43 58.12
N SER A 21 -33.39 1.58 57.57
CA SER A 21 -33.88 1.52 56.20
C SER A 21 -33.96 2.89 55.52
N HIS A 22 -33.14 3.09 54.49
CA HIS A 22 -33.48 3.98 53.38
C HIS A 22 -33.07 3.32 52.06
N ARG A 23 -34.05 2.57 51.54
CA ARG A 23 -34.23 2.27 50.12
C ARG A 23 -33.83 3.49 49.28
N SER A 24 -32.66 3.42 48.66
CA SER A 24 -32.14 4.46 47.77
C SER A 24 -31.94 3.84 46.40
N GLN A 25 -32.53 4.49 45.42
CA GLN A 25 -32.86 4.04 44.07
C GLN A 25 -31.65 3.55 43.25
N PRO A 26 -31.87 2.74 42.19
CA PRO A 26 -30.80 2.35 41.28
C PRO A 26 -30.20 3.62 40.65
N ALA A 27 -28.91 3.84 40.87
CA ALA A 27 -28.19 4.96 40.29
C ALA A 27 -28.24 4.82 38.77
N SER A 28 -28.97 5.74 38.14
CA SER A 28 -29.08 5.90 36.69
C SER A 28 -27.69 5.93 36.07
N ILE A 29 -27.34 4.88 35.34
CA ILE A 29 -26.10 4.78 34.57
C ILE A 29 -26.26 5.71 33.35
N SER A 30 -25.95 7.00 33.53
CA SER A 30 -25.80 7.92 32.40
C SER A 30 -24.46 7.64 31.73
N ILE A 31 -24.45 6.65 30.83
CA ILE A 31 -23.30 6.27 30.00
C ILE A 31 -22.99 7.43 29.06
N MET A 32 -21.97 8.24 29.37
CA MET A 32 -21.45 9.22 28.43
C MET A 32 -20.75 8.49 27.28
N ASN A 33 -21.30 8.64 26.07
CA ASN A 33 -21.02 7.90 24.84
C ASN A 33 -19.62 8.13 24.22
N THR A 34 -18.61 8.49 25.02
CA THR A 34 -17.26 8.85 24.54
C THR A 34 -16.13 8.08 25.23
N LYS A 35 -16.43 7.29 26.27
CA LYS A 35 -15.43 6.53 27.02
C LYS A 35 -15.32 5.10 26.52
N THR A 36 -14.10 4.57 26.50
CA THR A 36 -13.87 3.17 26.10
C THR A 36 -14.40 2.22 27.19
N PRO A 37 -14.89 1.00 26.84
CA PRO A 37 -15.27 -0.06 27.79
C PRO A 37 -14.20 -0.35 28.84
N VAL A 38 -12.91 -0.26 28.46
CA VAL A 38 -11.79 -0.39 29.39
C VAL A 38 -11.84 0.68 30.48
N THR A 39 -12.12 1.94 30.11
CA THR A 39 -12.25 3.06 31.04
C THR A 39 -13.49 2.92 31.92
N ILE A 40 -14.63 2.52 31.34
CA ILE A 40 -15.87 2.31 32.07
C ILE A 40 -15.69 1.19 33.11
N LEU A 41 -15.07 0.08 32.72
CA LEU A 41 -14.77 -1.04 33.61
C LEU A 41 -13.83 -0.62 34.75
N GLN A 42 -12.79 0.16 34.43
CA GLN A 42 -11.88 0.69 35.44
C GLN A 42 -12.60 1.61 36.44
N GLU A 43 -13.44 2.54 35.97
CA GLU A 43 -14.20 3.46 36.83
C GLU A 43 -15.17 2.71 37.75
N LEU A 44 -15.87 1.69 37.24
CA LEU A 44 -16.80 0.87 38.04
C LEU A 44 -16.09 0.09 39.14
N LEU A 45 -14.95 -0.54 38.82
CA LEU A 45 -14.21 -1.36 39.77
C LEU A 45 -13.47 -0.51 40.81
N THR A 46 -13.02 0.69 40.43
CA THR A 46 -12.42 1.65 41.38
C THR A 46 -13.41 2.00 42.49
N LYS A 47 -14.72 2.11 42.19
CA LYS A 47 -15.77 2.30 43.21
C LYS A 47 -15.95 1.10 44.14
N LYS A 48 -15.73 -0.12 43.63
CA LYS A 48 -15.76 -1.38 44.40
C LYS A 48 -14.41 -1.72 45.07
N LEU A 49 -13.44 -0.79 45.08
CA LEU A 49 -12.07 -1.00 45.58
C LEU A 49 -11.34 -2.20 44.94
N GLN A 50 -11.68 -2.54 43.70
CA GLN A 50 -11.05 -3.60 42.92
C GLN A 50 -10.39 -3.06 41.66
N VAL A 51 -9.41 -3.80 41.13
CA VAL A 51 -8.70 -3.42 39.89
C VAL A 51 -8.82 -4.58 38.89
N PRO A 52 -9.25 -4.32 37.64
CA PRO A 52 -9.34 -5.36 36.61
C PRO A 52 -7.94 -5.84 36.21
N ASN A 53 -7.74 -7.16 36.18
CA ASN A 53 -6.50 -7.77 35.70
C ASN A 53 -6.64 -8.15 34.22
N TYR A 54 -5.72 -7.67 33.38
CA TYR A 54 -5.67 -7.97 31.95
C TYR A 54 -4.47 -8.86 31.64
N ASN A 55 -4.70 -10.07 31.14
CA ASN A 55 -3.66 -11.01 30.74
C ASN A 55 -3.65 -11.21 29.22
N LEU A 56 -2.48 -11.08 28.58
CA LEU A 56 -2.33 -11.34 27.14
C LEU A 56 -2.15 -12.85 26.92
N ILE A 57 -3.18 -13.51 26.41
CA ILE A 57 -3.17 -14.96 26.16
C ILE A 57 -2.46 -15.28 24.84
N LEU A 58 -2.71 -14.46 23.81
CA LEU A 58 -2.15 -14.65 22.48
C LEU A 58 -1.57 -13.34 21.97
N ASN A 59 -0.26 -13.34 21.72
CA ASN A 59 0.42 -12.28 21.00
C ASN A 59 0.42 -12.65 19.51
N GLY A 60 -0.11 -11.76 18.65
CA GLY A 60 -0.36 -12.03 17.23
C GLY A 60 0.75 -12.83 16.55
N VAL A 61 0.38 -13.98 15.99
CA VAL A 61 1.26 -14.86 15.22
C VAL A 61 0.89 -14.70 13.75
N GLY A 62 1.87 -14.43 12.88
CA GLY A 62 1.68 -14.19 11.45
C GLY A 62 1.84 -12.73 11.01
N THR A 63 2.32 -12.51 9.78
CA THR A 63 2.62 -11.18 9.21
C THR A 63 1.43 -10.51 8.54
N HIS A 64 0.43 -11.27 8.07
CA HIS A 64 -0.66 -10.73 7.26
C HIS A 64 -2.01 -10.60 8.00
N GLU A 65 -2.23 -11.33 9.11
CA GLU A 65 -3.44 -11.22 9.94
C GLU A 65 -3.17 -11.54 11.42
N PRO A 66 -2.60 -10.60 12.19
CA PRO A 66 -2.24 -10.88 13.58
C PRO A 66 -3.49 -10.93 14.47
N VAL A 67 -3.72 -12.08 15.12
CA VAL A 67 -4.81 -12.24 16.11
C VAL A 67 -4.28 -12.07 17.52
N PHE A 68 -4.80 -11.10 18.26
CA PHE A 68 -4.51 -10.89 19.67
C PHE A 68 -5.66 -11.38 20.54
N LYS A 69 -5.34 -12.00 21.67
CA LYS A 69 -6.35 -12.42 22.67
C LYS A 69 -5.97 -11.92 24.06
N TYR A 70 -6.92 -11.27 24.72
CA TYR A 70 -6.80 -10.82 26.10
C TYR A 70 -7.84 -11.49 26.99
N GLU A 71 -7.41 -12.01 28.13
CA GLU A 71 -8.29 -12.38 29.24
C GLU A 71 -8.41 -11.20 30.19
N VAL A 72 -9.61 -10.94 30.70
CA VAL A 72 -9.85 -9.99 31.78
C VAL A 72 -10.48 -10.71 32.94
N THR A 73 -9.94 -10.49 34.14
CA THR A 73 -10.53 -10.93 35.40
C THR A 73 -10.95 -9.72 36.22
N ALA A 74 -12.22 -9.65 36.61
CA ALA A 74 -12.77 -8.56 37.41
C ALA A 74 -14.02 -9.02 38.18
N ASP A 75 -14.14 -8.63 39.45
CA ASP A 75 -15.30 -8.94 40.32
C ASP A 75 -15.72 -10.42 40.30
N GLY A 76 -14.72 -11.32 40.34
CA GLY A 76 -14.93 -12.77 40.26
C GLY A 76 -15.28 -13.32 38.87
N HIS A 77 -15.49 -12.48 37.87
CA HIS A 77 -15.82 -12.87 36.50
C HIS A 77 -14.58 -12.86 35.60
N LYS A 78 -14.58 -13.75 34.60
CA LYS A 78 -13.54 -13.83 33.57
C LYS A 78 -14.18 -13.79 32.18
N ALA A 79 -13.55 -13.05 31.26
CA ALA A 79 -13.94 -13.02 29.86
C ALA A 79 -12.71 -12.87 28.96
N VAL A 80 -12.84 -13.33 27.72
CA VAL A 80 -11.75 -13.31 26.73
C VAL A 80 -12.17 -12.50 25.51
N GLY A 81 -11.46 -11.44 25.21
CA GLY A 81 -11.62 -10.64 23.99
C GLY A 81 -10.57 -10.99 22.95
N THR A 82 -10.99 -10.99 21.69
CA THR A 82 -10.09 -11.17 20.54
C THR A 82 -10.13 -9.93 19.64
N GLY A 83 -9.06 -9.67 18.89
CA GLY A 83 -8.99 -8.54 17.97
C GLY A 83 -7.74 -8.56 17.09
N LYS A 84 -7.69 -7.71 16.05
CA LYS A 84 -6.55 -7.57 15.14
C LYS A 84 -5.42 -6.72 15.73
N SER A 85 -5.66 -6.10 16.89
CA SER A 85 -4.66 -5.36 17.65
C SER A 85 -4.77 -5.63 19.15
N LYS A 86 -3.68 -5.39 19.90
CA LYS A 86 -3.69 -5.48 21.38
C LYS A 86 -4.75 -4.56 22.01
N LYS A 87 -4.97 -3.38 21.43
CA LYS A 87 -5.93 -2.40 21.95
C LYS A 87 -7.37 -2.86 21.75
N GLU A 88 -7.69 -3.37 20.57
CA GLU A 88 -9.01 -3.93 20.23
C GLU A 88 -9.32 -5.20 21.04
N ALA A 89 -8.38 -6.13 21.13
CA ALA A 89 -8.56 -7.33 21.94
C ALA A 89 -8.80 -7.00 23.43
N LYS A 90 -8.09 -6.00 23.98
CA LYS A 90 -8.31 -5.49 25.34
C LYS A 90 -9.68 -4.84 25.50
N HIS A 91 -10.12 -4.06 24.51
CA HIS A 91 -11.43 -3.42 24.46
C HIS A 91 -12.56 -4.47 24.48
N ASN A 92 -12.50 -5.45 23.58
CA ASN A 92 -13.50 -6.51 23.46
C ASN A 92 -13.56 -7.40 24.71
N ALA A 93 -12.44 -7.59 25.40
CA ALA A 93 -12.41 -8.34 26.66
C ALA A 93 -13.09 -7.57 27.79
N ALA A 94 -12.84 -6.26 27.90
CA ALA A 94 -13.50 -5.39 28.88
C ALA A 94 -15.01 -5.26 28.62
N GLN A 95 -15.41 -5.18 27.35
CA GLN A 95 -16.82 -5.11 26.95
C GLN A 95 -17.61 -6.35 27.40
N GLN A 96 -17.02 -7.55 27.24
CA GLN A 96 -17.68 -8.79 27.68
C GLN A 96 -17.82 -8.86 29.20
N ILE A 97 -16.82 -8.42 29.97
CA ILE A 97 -16.95 -8.34 31.43
C ILE A 97 -18.09 -7.39 31.83
N LEU A 98 -18.17 -6.21 31.21
CA LEU A 98 -19.25 -5.27 31.49
C LEU A 98 -20.62 -5.89 31.19
N GLN A 99 -20.74 -6.63 30.08
CA GLN A 99 -21.96 -7.33 29.72
C GLN A 99 -22.33 -8.41 30.75
N ILE A 100 -21.36 -9.20 31.24
CA ILE A 100 -21.58 -10.20 32.28
C ILE A 100 -22.02 -9.54 33.59
N MET A 101 -21.39 -8.43 34.00
CA MET A 101 -21.76 -7.70 35.22
C MET A 101 -23.18 -7.12 35.14
N ILE A 102 -23.55 -6.54 34.00
CA ILE A 102 -24.90 -6.02 33.76
C ILE A 102 -25.93 -7.16 33.81
N GLN A 103 -25.61 -8.32 33.23
CA GLN A 103 -26.47 -9.50 33.26
C GLN A 103 -26.60 -10.12 34.67
N ALA A 104 -25.54 -10.11 35.47
CA ALA A 104 -25.54 -10.62 36.84
C ALA A 104 -26.33 -9.73 37.83
N GLU A 105 -26.37 -8.42 37.60
CA GLU A 105 -27.12 -7.46 38.44
C GLU A 105 -28.60 -7.31 38.02
N SER A 106 -29.02 -7.84 36.86
CA SER A 106 -30.34 -7.57 36.27
C SER A 106 -31.16 -8.84 36.02
N THR A 107 -32.03 -9.21 36.98
CA THR A 107 -33.25 -9.97 36.62
C THR A 107 -34.22 -8.99 35.94
N VAL A 108 -34.29 -9.07 34.60
CA VAL A 108 -35.24 -8.39 33.69
C VAL A 108 -35.10 -6.86 33.57
N SER A 109 -34.46 -6.37 32.50
CA SER A 109 -34.94 -5.28 31.62
C SER A 109 -33.92 -4.98 30.51
N ALA A 110 -34.41 -4.49 29.37
CA ALA A 110 -33.79 -4.46 28.05
C ALA A 110 -32.43 -3.73 27.92
N LEU A 111 -31.64 -4.27 26.98
CA LEU A 111 -30.32 -3.80 26.52
C LEU A 111 -30.36 -2.37 25.94
N PRO A 112 -29.42 -1.48 26.28
CA PRO A 112 -28.88 -0.56 25.30
C PRO A 112 -27.87 -1.34 24.45
N ALA A 113 -28.34 -1.82 23.30
CA ALA A 113 -27.45 -2.21 22.20
C ALA A 113 -26.67 -0.96 21.75
N GLU A 114 -25.44 -1.17 21.29
CA GLU A 114 -24.50 -0.18 20.76
C GLU A 114 -23.70 0.64 21.79
N VAL A 115 -22.77 -0.03 22.47
CA VAL A 115 -21.47 0.58 22.73
C VAL A 115 -20.65 0.40 21.45
N THR A 116 -20.86 1.26 20.45
CA THR A 116 -20.13 1.22 19.18
C THR A 116 -18.64 1.37 19.45
N SER A 117 -17.85 0.38 19.03
CA SER A 117 -16.41 0.38 19.28
C SER A 117 -15.75 1.57 18.57
N PRO A 118 -14.89 2.36 19.22
CA PRO A 118 -14.07 3.38 18.53
C PRO A 118 -13.10 2.79 17.48
N TYR A 119 -13.04 1.45 17.37
CA TYR A 119 -12.28 0.71 16.36
C TYR A 119 -13.14 0.18 15.21
N GLU A 120 -14.47 0.28 15.30
CA GLU A 120 -15.40 -0.02 14.20
C GLU A 120 -15.11 0.99 13.06
N GLY A 121 -14.40 0.54 12.02
CA GLY A 121 -13.95 1.40 10.91
C GLY A 121 -12.44 1.64 10.83
N VAL A 122 -11.61 1.01 11.68
CA VAL A 122 -10.16 1.01 11.50
C VAL A 122 -9.77 0.03 10.38
N LEU A 123 -9.57 0.59 9.18
CA LEU A 123 -8.82 0.05 8.04
C LEU A 123 -9.00 -1.47 7.83
N LYS A 124 -10.18 -1.89 7.35
CA LYS A 124 -10.39 -3.30 6.98
C LYS A 124 -9.61 -3.68 5.72
N GLU A 125 -9.42 -2.77 4.78
CA GLU A 125 -8.76 -3.01 3.48
C GLU A 125 -8.01 -1.74 3.04
N ASN A 126 -7.08 -1.78 2.07
CA ASN A 126 -6.32 -0.60 1.64
C ASN A 126 -7.08 0.23 0.58
N ALA A 127 -8.20 0.86 0.94
CA ALA A 127 -9.03 1.71 0.05
C ALA A 127 -8.24 2.77 -0.75
N VAL A 128 -7.14 3.31 -0.21
CA VAL A 128 -6.27 4.24 -0.95
C VAL A 128 -5.56 3.54 -2.12
N GLY A 129 -5.08 2.32 -1.89
CA GLY A 129 -4.48 1.47 -2.92
C GLY A 129 -5.51 0.99 -3.93
N GLU A 130 -6.66 0.50 -3.45
CA GLU A 130 -7.77 0.05 -4.32
C GLU A 130 -8.24 1.17 -5.25
N LEU A 131 -8.41 2.40 -4.73
CA LEU A 131 -8.78 3.55 -5.57
C LEU A 131 -7.71 3.84 -6.62
N SER A 132 -6.41 3.72 -6.26
CA SER A 132 -5.32 3.97 -7.21
C SER A 132 -5.32 2.95 -8.34
N GLU A 133 -5.51 1.68 -8.01
CA GLU A 133 -5.60 0.59 -8.98
C GLU A 133 -6.83 0.76 -9.87
N PHE A 134 -7.98 1.09 -9.28
CA PHE A 134 -9.20 1.40 -10.02
C PHE A 134 -9.01 2.56 -11.01
N CYS A 135 -8.29 3.61 -10.63
CA CYS A 135 -8.00 4.73 -11.54
C CYS A 135 -7.10 4.28 -12.70
N VAL A 136 -6.08 3.46 -12.44
CA VAL A 136 -5.19 2.92 -13.49
C VAL A 136 -5.96 2.02 -14.46
N VAL A 137 -6.77 1.10 -13.95
CA VAL A 137 -7.57 0.16 -14.76
C VAL A 137 -8.55 0.90 -15.66
N ASN A 138 -9.21 1.94 -15.15
CA ASN A 138 -10.18 2.74 -15.90
C ASN A 138 -9.57 3.91 -16.69
N GLN A 139 -8.22 3.96 -16.79
CA GLN A 139 -7.49 5.05 -17.46
C GLN A 139 -7.87 6.46 -16.97
N LEU A 140 -8.23 6.57 -15.69
CA LEU A 140 -8.54 7.82 -15.02
C LEU A 140 -7.26 8.46 -14.48
N LYS A 141 -7.29 9.79 -14.33
CA LYS A 141 -6.20 10.53 -13.67
C LYS A 141 -6.01 10.02 -12.24
N LEU A 142 -4.74 9.86 -11.83
CA LEU A 142 -4.39 9.44 -10.48
C LEU A 142 -5.01 10.36 -9.40
N PRO A 143 -5.45 9.80 -8.26
CA PRO A 143 -6.12 10.55 -7.19
C PRO A 143 -5.19 11.54 -6.51
N GLU A 144 -5.59 12.81 -6.46
CA GLU A 144 -4.91 13.87 -5.73
C GLU A 144 -5.53 14.02 -4.34
N TYR A 145 -4.69 14.10 -3.30
CA TYR A 145 -5.14 14.20 -1.91
C TYR A 145 -4.64 15.49 -1.28
N LYS A 146 -5.55 16.26 -0.66
CA LYS A 146 -5.23 17.50 0.07
C LYS A 146 -5.79 17.48 1.48
N LEU A 147 -5.02 17.98 2.43
CA LEU A 147 -5.48 18.19 3.81
C LEU A 147 -6.22 19.53 3.86
N THR A 148 -7.52 19.48 4.14
CA THR A 148 -8.41 20.65 4.10
C THR A 148 -8.62 21.25 5.49
N ARG A 149 -8.74 20.41 6.52
CA ARG A 149 -8.94 20.86 7.92
C ARG A 149 -8.09 20.06 8.89
N ASP A 150 -7.52 20.76 9.88
CA ASP A 150 -6.77 20.20 11.02
C ASP A 150 -7.16 21.00 12.26
N GLU A 151 -8.30 20.65 12.86
CA GLU A 151 -8.93 21.45 13.91
C GLU A 151 -9.38 20.58 15.08
N GLY A 152 -9.57 21.22 16.23
CA GLY A 152 -10.07 20.58 17.44
C GLY A 152 -9.06 20.52 18.58
N LEU A 153 -9.57 20.17 19.76
CA LEU A 153 -8.80 20.08 20.99
C LEU A 153 -7.74 18.97 20.88
N PRO A 154 -6.59 19.05 21.60
CA PRO A 154 -5.54 18.04 21.54
C PRO A 154 -6.01 16.60 21.79
N HIS A 155 -7.06 16.42 22.59
CA HIS A 155 -7.65 15.13 22.92
C HIS A 155 -8.83 14.72 22.00
N ALA A 156 -9.23 15.58 21.07
CA ALA A 156 -10.39 15.40 20.19
C ALA A 156 -10.17 16.07 18.81
N LYS A 157 -8.95 15.93 18.26
CA LYS A 157 -8.59 16.53 16.98
C LYS A 157 -9.29 15.79 15.82
N VAL A 158 -9.79 16.56 14.85
CA VAL A 158 -10.45 16.08 13.64
C VAL A 158 -9.65 16.56 12.42
N PHE A 159 -9.38 15.63 11.51
CA PHE A 159 -8.71 15.88 10.26
C PHE A 159 -9.68 15.65 9.11
N SER A 160 -9.70 16.58 8.16
CA SER A 160 -10.50 16.45 6.93
C SER A 160 -9.58 16.41 5.72
N TRP A 161 -9.70 15.36 4.92
CA TRP A 161 -8.96 15.18 3.68
C TRP A 161 -9.91 15.25 2.49
N SER A 162 -9.55 16.00 1.45
CA SER A 162 -10.22 15.92 0.16
C SER A 162 -9.45 14.99 -0.78
N CYS A 163 -10.20 14.16 -1.52
CA CYS A 163 -9.70 13.39 -2.64
C CYS A 163 -10.30 13.97 -3.93
N THR A 164 -9.49 14.13 -4.97
CA THR A 164 -9.91 14.63 -6.28
C THR A 164 -9.46 13.66 -7.37
N VAL A 165 -10.41 13.16 -8.16
CA VAL A 165 -10.17 12.25 -9.29
C VAL A 165 -10.90 12.80 -10.50
N SER A 166 -10.15 13.27 -11.49
CA SER A 166 -10.69 13.91 -12.70
C SER A 166 -11.69 15.04 -12.37
N SER A 167 -12.99 14.81 -12.54
CA SER A 167 -14.09 15.75 -12.22
C SER A 167 -14.73 15.52 -10.85
N PHE A 168 -14.44 14.40 -10.18
CA PHE A 168 -15.06 14.04 -8.90
C PHE A 168 -14.23 14.51 -7.72
N THR A 169 -14.95 14.97 -6.69
CA THR A 169 -14.37 15.36 -5.40
C THR A 169 -15.14 14.71 -4.24
N THR A 170 -14.39 14.21 -3.26
CA THR A 170 -14.91 13.67 -2.01
C THR A 170 -14.12 14.22 -0.83
N GLU A 171 -14.76 14.32 0.33
CA GLU A 171 -14.13 14.75 1.57
C GLU A 171 -14.39 13.69 2.64
N GLY A 172 -13.33 13.28 3.34
CA GLY A 172 -13.40 12.32 4.44
C GLY A 172 -12.91 12.96 5.74
N THR A 173 -13.70 12.84 6.80
CA THR A 173 -13.38 13.38 8.14
C THR A 173 -13.09 12.26 9.13
N ALA A 174 -11.99 12.34 9.88
CA ALA A 174 -11.69 11.38 10.94
C ALA A 174 -10.79 11.95 12.04
N ARG A 175 -10.66 11.20 13.14
CA ARG A 175 -9.76 11.55 14.26
C ARG A 175 -8.26 11.38 13.97
N THR A 176 -7.90 10.75 12.86
CA THR A 176 -6.50 10.59 12.44
C THR A 176 -6.33 10.94 10.96
N LYS A 177 -5.18 11.52 10.60
CA LYS A 177 -4.86 11.87 9.20
C LYS A 177 -4.97 10.66 8.26
N LYS A 178 -4.48 9.49 8.71
CA LYS A 178 -4.52 8.25 7.93
C LYS A 178 -5.97 7.79 7.68
N ASN A 179 -6.82 7.79 8.71
CA ASN A 179 -8.20 7.34 8.56
C ASN A 179 -9.05 8.34 7.76
N ALA A 180 -8.82 9.64 7.92
CA ALA A 180 -9.51 10.67 7.15
C ALA A 180 -9.21 10.55 5.65
N LYS A 181 -7.93 10.33 5.29
CA LYS A 181 -7.52 10.06 3.91
C LYS A 181 -8.15 8.77 3.37
N HIS A 182 -8.28 7.75 4.21
CA HIS A 182 -8.85 6.48 3.83
C HIS A 182 -10.36 6.57 3.53
N ILE A 183 -11.12 7.24 4.40
CA ILE A 183 -12.55 7.49 4.19
C ILE A 183 -12.77 8.30 2.92
N ALA A 184 -11.97 9.36 2.70
CA ALA A 184 -12.05 10.15 1.47
C ALA A 184 -11.84 9.28 0.22
N ALA A 185 -10.88 8.35 0.25
CA ALA A 185 -10.62 7.42 -0.85
C ALA A 185 -11.76 6.41 -1.04
N GLN A 186 -12.29 5.86 0.05
CA GLN A 186 -13.41 4.91 0.01
C GLN A 186 -14.66 5.54 -0.61
N ASP A 187 -15.02 6.75 -0.18
CA ASP A 187 -16.16 7.49 -0.73
C ASP A 187 -15.96 7.82 -2.21
N MET A 188 -14.73 8.17 -2.60
CA MET A 188 -14.42 8.43 -4.02
C MET A 188 -14.62 7.17 -4.85
N LEU A 189 -14.15 6.04 -4.35
CA LEU A 189 -14.21 4.76 -5.02
C LEU A 189 -15.68 4.33 -5.23
N LEU A 190 -16.53 4.49 -4.22
CA LEU A 190 -17.97 4.25 -4.33
C LEU A 190 -18.62 5.17 -5.38
N LYS A 191 -18.36 6.48 -5.33
CA LYS A 191 -18.89 7.43 -6.32
C LYS A 191 -18.49 7.09 -7.75
N LEU A 192 -17.23 6.69 -7.95
CA LEU A 192 -16.73 6.31 -9.28
C LEU A 192 -17.37 5.00 -9.76
N LYS A 193 -17.57 4.01 -8.88
CA LYS A 193 -18.28 2.77 -9.22
C LYS A 193 -19.73 3.07 -9.63
N GLU A 194 -20.46 3.86 -8.85
CA GLU A 194 -21.85 4.27 -9.15
C GLU A 194 -21.95 5.01 -10.50
N CYS A 195 -21.05 5.96 -10.77
CA CYS A 195 -21.07 6.70 -12.04
C CYS A 195 -20.73 5.84 -13.27
N LEU A 196 -19.99 4.74 -13.10
CA LEU A 196 -19.74 3.78 -14.17
C LEU A 196 -20.94 2.85 -14.38
N ASP A 197 -21.64 2.46 -13.31
CA ASP A 197 -22.86 1.66 -13.40
C ASP A 197 -23.97 2.41 -14.16
N ASP A 198 -24.08 3.73 -13.98
CA ASP A 198 -25.03 4.59 -14.73
C ASP A 198 -24.76 4.62 -16.25
N ILE A 199 -23.54 4.33 -16.70
CA ILE A 199 -23.18 4.27 -18.14
C ILE A 199 -23.58 2.90 -18.73
N ILE A 200 -23.74 1.87 -17.90
CA ILE A 200 -24.06 0.50 -18.31
C ILE A 200 -25.56 0.34 -18.64
N ASP A 201 -26.46 1.14 -18.05
CA ASP A 201 -27.91 1.08 -18.31
C ASP A 201 -28.36 1.59 -19.69
N VAL A 202 -27.47 2.20 -20.48
CA VAL A 202 -27.73 2.51 -21.91
C VAL A 202 -27.23 1.39 -22.84
N ARG A 203 -26.58 0.35 -22.31
CA ARG A 203 -26.00 -0.77 -23.08
C ARG A 203 -26.59 -2.14 -22.73
N SER A 204 -27.81 -2.20 -22.20
CA SER A 204 -28.51 -3.48 -22.04
C SER A 204 -29.04 -4.01 -23.38
N ALA A 205 -28.22 -4.72 -24.14
CA ALA A 205 -28.60 -5.86 -24.98
C ALA A 205 -27.45 -6.31 -25.91
N GLU A 206 -26.54 -7.12 -25.40
CA GLU A 206 -26.13 -8.36 -26.08
C GLU A 206 -25.57 -9.32 -25.03
N SER A 207 -26.35 -10.37 -24.79
CA SER A 207 -26.09 -11.46 -23.85
C SER A 207 -24.92 -12.33 -24.28
N THR A 208 -23.94 -12.56 -23.40
CA THR A 208 -23.34 -13.90 -23.22
C THR A 208 -22.87 -14.11 -21.77
N PRO A 209 -22.93 -15.35 -21.23
CA PRO A 209 -22.43 -15.65 -19.89
C PRO A 209 -20.91 -15.52 -19.89
N TYR A 210 -20.39 -14.53 -19.16
CA TYR A 210 -18.98 -14.16 -19.19
C TYR A 210 -18.12 -15.22 -18.46
N ASN A 211 -17.73 -16.27 -19.20
CA ASN A 211 -16.51 -17.02 -18.93
C ASN A 211 -15.33 -16.06 -19.13
N SER A 212 -14.82 -15.48 -18.04
CA SER A 212 -13.62 -14.65 -18.10
C SER A 212 -12.42 -15.47 -18.63
N PRO A 213 -11.64 -14.97 -19.61
CA PRO A 213 -10.46 -15.67 -20.15
C PRO A 213 -9.27 -15.72 -19.16
N THR A 214 -9.46 -15.30 -17.91
CA THR A 214 -8.38 -15.17 -16.92
C THR A 214 -7.76 -16.50 -16.52
N TYR A 215 -8.50 -17.61 -16.53
CA TYR A 215 -7.97 -18.89 -16.04
C TYR A 215 -7.10 -19.65 -17.06
N LYS A 216 -7.14 -19.29 -18.35
CA LYS A 216 -6.26 -19.90 -19.37
C LYS A 216 -4.94 -19.14 -19.57
N ARG A 217 -4.89 -17.87 -19.18
CA ARG A 217 -3.67 -17.04 -19.31
C ARG A 217 -2.63 -17.29 -18.22
N ILE A 218 -2.99 -17.89 -17.09
CA ILE A 218 -2.05 -18.11 -15.98
C ILE A 218 -0.98 -19.13 -16.39
N ASP A 219 -1.38 -20.27 -16.98
CA ASP A 219 -0.42 -21.30 -17.43
C ASP A 219 0.48 -20.82 -18.58
N GLU A 220 -0.08 -20.02 -19.51
CA GLU A 220 0.69 -19.43 -20.62
C GLU A 220 1.68 -18.36 -20.12
N MET A 221 1.29 -17.59 -19.10
CA MET A 221 2.11 -16.56 -18.49
C MET A 221 3.21 -17.15 -17.60
N ASP A 222 2.92 -18.21 -16.84
CA ASP A 222 3.93 -18.96 -16.07
C ASP A 222 4.97 -19.62 -17.00
N THR A 223 4.51 -20.16 -18.14
CA THR A 223 5.40 -20.73 -19.15
C THR A 223 6.25 -19.66 -19.84
N ALA A 224 5.69 -18.48 -20.11
CA ALA A 224 6.43 -17.33 -20.67
C ALA A 224 7.44 -16.75 -19.66
N LEU A 225 7.08 -16.74 -18.37
CA LEU A 225 7.92 -16.29 -17.27
C LEU A 225 9.12 -17.21 -17.06
N ASP A 226 8.91 -18.53 -17.06
CA ASP A 226 9.99 -19.51 -16.98
C ASP A 226 10.94 -19.42 -18.18
N LYS A 227 10.41 -19.14 -19.37
CA LYS A 227 11.21 -18.92 -20.57
C LYS A 227 12.05 -17.64 -20.48
N ALA A 228 11.52 -16.59 -19.87
CA ALA A 228 12.22 -15.32 -19.64
C ALA A 228 13.30 -15.45 -18.55
N ILE A 229 13.02 -16.12 -17.44
CA ILE A 229 14.00 -16.41 -16.37
C ILE A 229 15.16 -17.25 -16.92
N LYS A 230 14.87 -18.17 -17.86
CA LYS A 230 15.88 -19.00 -18.51
C LYS A 230 16.78 -18.24 -19.51
N LYS A 231 16.35 -17.08 -20.00
CA LYS A 231 17.13 -16.18 -20.87
C LYS A 231 17.98 -15.15 -20.12
N MET A 232 17.68 -14.87 -18.85
CA MET A 232 18.40 -13.88 -18.04
C MET A 232 19.83 -14.34 -17.65
N PRO A 233 20.85 -13.44 -17.64
CA PRO A 233 22.24 -13.78 -17.33
C PRO A 233 22.43 -14.30 -15.90
N LYS A 234 23.38 -15.22 -15.72
CA LYS A 234 23.56 -16.01 -14.48
C LYS A 234 23.84 -15.17 -13.21
N SER A 235 24.32 -13.94 -13.36
CA SER A 235 24.59 -13.03 -12.23
C SER A 235 23.29 -12.62 -11.50
N ILE A 236 22.22 -12.36 -12.25
CA ILE A 236 20.92 -11.90 -11.71
C ILE A 236 20.11 -13.05 -11.07
N ARG A 237 20.40 -14.31 -11.43
CA ARG A 237 19.69 -15.49 -10.90
C ARG A 237 19.95 -15.77 -9.43
N LYS A 238 21.08 -15.35 -8.86
CA LYS A 238 21.40 -15.62 -7.44
C LYS A 238 20.54 -14.83 -6.48
N ASP A 239 20.09 -13.63 -6.86
CA ASP A 239 19.27 -12.78 -5.99
C ASP A 239 17.77 -13.15 -6.04
N ASN A 240 17.34 -13.84 -7.11
CA ASN A 240 15.95 -14.28 -7.32
C ASN A 240 15.59 -15.61 -6.64
N ALA A 241 16.47 -16.24 -5.86
CA ALA A 241 16.20 -17.53 -5.22
C ALA A 241 15.11 -17.50 -4.13
N ARG A 242 14.44 -16.36 -3.91
CA ARG A 242 13.44 -16.18 -2.83
C ARG A 242 12.01 -15.88 -3.31
N GLY A 243 11.68 -16.17 -4.56
CA GLY A 243 10.28 -16.23 -5.01
C GLY A 243 9.50 -14.92 -4.82
N LYS A 244 10.18 -13.76 -4.81
CA LYS A 244 9.51 -12.46 -4.86
C LYS A 244 9.30 -12.09 -6.32
N LEU A 245 8.06 -12.17 -6.77
CA LEU A 245 7.60 -11.64 -8.05
C LEU A 245 7.64 -10.11 -7.98
N GLY A 246 8.78 -9.55 -8.33
CA GLY A 246 9.01 -8.12 -8.39
C GLY A 246 10.47 -7.82 -8.17
N LEU A 247 11.19 -7.58 -9.28
CA LEU A 247 12.42 -6.81 -9.20
C LEU A 247 12.03 -5.44 -8.66
N ASN A 248 12.52 -5.07 -7.48
CA ASN A 248 12.33 -3.72 -6.99
C ASN A 248 12.98 -2.78 -8.02
N LEU A 249 12.30 -1.72 -8.46
CA LEU A 249 12.90 -0.74 -9.36
C LEU A 249 14.23 -0.22 -8.78
N SER A 250 14.36 -0.18 -7.45
CA SER A 250 15.61 0.12 -6.76
C SER A 250 16.71 -0.91 -7.03
N ASP A 251 16.40 -2.21 -7.10
CA ASP A 251 17.40 -3.27 -7.34
C ASP A 251 17.84 -3.28 -8.82
N VAL A 252 16.92 -2.96 -9.75
CA VAL A 252 17.24 -2.75 -11.18
C VAL A 252 18.08 -1.48 -11.36
N CYS A 253 17.70 -0.37 -10.72
CA CYS A 253 18.52 0.84 -10.71
C CYS A 253 19.89 0.62 -10.07
N PHE A 254 20.00 -0.22 -9.03
CA PHE A 254 21.27 -0.56 -8.37
C PHE A 254 22.14 -1.50 -9.22
N ALA A 255 21.54 -2.41 -9.98
CA ALA A 255 22.27 -3.19 -10.98
C ALA A 255 22.76 -2.32 -12.16
N LEU A 256 22.12 -1.16 -12.38
CA LEU A 256 22.47 -0.19 -13.43
C LEU A 256 23.30 1.00 -12.93
N THR A 257 23.68 1.05 -11.64
CA THR A 257 24.66 2.06 -11.16
C THR A 257 26.05 1.77 -11.72
N ASP A 258 26.85 2.83 -11.95
CA ASP A 258 28.16 2.81 -12.64
C ASP A 258 29.11 1.67 -12.21
N GLU A 259 29.04 1.20 -10.97
CA GLU A 259 29.92 0.16 -10.43
C GLU A 259 29.68 -1.25 -11.02
N ASN A 260 28.55 -1.48 -11.72
CA ASN A 260 28.19 -2.78 -12.32
C ASN A 260 27.94 -2.70 -13.83
N LYS A 261 28.30 -1.59 -14.49
CA LYS A 261 28.24 -1.51 -15.96
C LYS A 261 29.25 -2.50 -16.56
N PRO A 262 28.89 -3.24 -17.62
CA PRO A 262 29.88 -4.03 -18.33
C PRO A 262 30.97 -3.11 -18.88
N ASP A 263 32.23 -3.43 -18.56
CA ASP A 263 33.40 -2.82 -19.18
C ASP A 263 33.29 -3.04 -20.69
N LEU A 264 33.05 -1.97 -21.45
CA LEU A 264 33.06 -2.02 -22.90
C LEU A 264 34.10 -0.97 -23.32
N GLU A 265 35.35 -1.44 -23.35
CA GLU A 265 36.58 -0.67 -23.58
C GLU A 265 36.51 0.20 -24.84
N TYR A 266 35.86 -0.27 -25.90
CA TYR A 266 35.77 0.47 -27.16
C TYR A 266 34.79 1.64 -27.07
N LEU A 267 33.58 1.39 -26.55
CA LEU A 267 32.61 2.46 -26.34
C LEU A 267 33.07 3.49 -25.29
N ASP A 268 33.80 3.06 -24.25
CA ASP A 268 34.39 3.97 -23.26
C ASP A 268 35.51 4.84 -23.88
N SER A 269 36.32 4.27 -24.79
CA SER A 269 37.33 5.02 -25.54
C SER A 269 36.71 6.10 -26.45
N ILE A 270 35.53 5.84 -27.02
CA ILE A 270 34.79 6.83 -27.83
C ILE A 270 34.16 7.91 -26.95
N LYS A 271 33.69 7.55 -25.75
CA LYS A 271 33.12 8.49 -24.77
C LYS A 271 34.12 9.59 -24.39
N GLU A 272 35.40 9.25 -24.20
CA GLU A 272 36.43 10.23 -23.81
C GLU A 272 36.72 11.28 -24.91
N ASN A 273 36.47 10.95 -26.18
CA ASN A 273 36.71 11.86 -27.32
C ASN A 273 35.56 12.84 -27.60
N GLY A 274 34.37 12.58 -27.03
CA GLY A 274 33.18 13.44 -27.14
C GLY A 274 32.45 13.39 -28.50
N LEU A 275 31.16 13.75 -28.50
CA LEU A 275 30.27 13.71 -29.67
C LEU A 275 30.80 14.47 -30.90
N SER A 276 31.58 15.53 -30.70
CA SER A 276 32.19 16.34 -31.79
C SER A 276 33.29 15.62 -32.58
N TRP A 277 33.78 14.48 -32.08
CA TRP A 277 34.74 13.64 -32.82
C TRP A 277 34.05 12.80 -33.90
N LEU A 278 32.79 12.38 -33.67
CA LEU A 278 31.98 11.64 -34.64
C LEU A 278 31.73 12.46 -35.91
N ASP A 279 31.52 13.77 -35.79
CA ASP A 279 31.25 14.66 -36.94
C ASP A 279 32.46 14.87 -37.89
N LYS A 280 33.62 14.25 -37.59
CA LYS A 280 34.85 14.32 -38.40
C LYS A 280 35.23 12.98 -39.05
N GLN A 281 34.44 11.93 -38.84
CA GLN A 281 34.68 10.60 -39.42
C GLN A 281 34.03 10.49 -40.80
N ASP A 282 34.61 9.66 -41.66
CA ASP A 282 34.04 9.37 -42.97
C ASP A 282 32.92 8.31 -42.85
N GLU A 283 32.02 8.24 -43.83
CA GLU A 283 30.86 7.33 -43.81
C GLU A 283 31.26 5.84 -43.64
N GLU A 284 32.38 5.42 -44.22
CA GLU A 284 32.91 4.05 -44.10
C GLU A 284 33.40 3.72 -42.68
N ASP A 285 33.81 4.72 -41.89
CA ASP A 285 34.27 4.53 -40.52
C ASP A 285 33.12 4.20 -39.56
N PHE A 286 31.88 4.65 -39.87
CA PHE A 286 30.71 4.38 -39.04
C PHE A 286 30.23 2.94 -39.15
N GLU A 287 30.35 2.30 -40.31
CA GLU A 287 30.04 0.87 -40.47
C GLU A 287 30.98 0.01 -39.62
N ASP A 288 32.28 0.28 -39.71
CA ASP A 288 33.30 -0.38 -38.90
C ASP A 288 33.09 -0.15 -37.39
N MET A 289 32.67 1.06 -37.01
CA MET A 289 32.36 1.40 -35.63
C MET A 289 31.11 0.66 -35.13
N LEU A 290 30.05 0.58 -35.95
CA LEU A 290 28.85 -0.17 -35.62
C LEU A 290 29.18 -1.65 -35.40
N ILE A 291 29.97 -2.27 -36.29
CA ILE A 291 30.38 -3.68 -36.17
C ILE A 291 31.17 -3.92 -34.88
N LYS A 292 32.10 -3.02 -34.54
CA LYS A 292 32.87 -3.11 -33.28
C LYS A 292 31.95 -3.01 -32.07
N ILE A 293 31.00 -2.07 -32.07
CA ILE A 293 30.04 -1.88 -30.99
C ILE A 293 29.11 -3.09 -30.84
N THR A 294 28.58 -3.61 -31.95
CA THR A 294 27.65 -4.75 -31.91
C THR A 294 28.34 -6.04 -31.49
N ASN A 295 29.60 -6.24 -31.88
CA ASN A 295 30.44 -7.34 -31.38
C ASN A 295 30.67 -7.25 -29.86
N GLU A 296 30.90 -6.04 -29.36
CA GLU A 296 31.12 -5.77 -27.93
C GLU A 296 29.83 -5.99 -27.11
N LEU A 297 28.69 -5.53 -27.64
CA LEU A 297 27.37 -5.70 -27.04
C LEU A 297 26.76 -7.09 -27.24
N GLN A 298 27.40 -7.96 -28.04
CA GLN A 298 26.90 -9.28 -28.41
C GLN A 298 25.51 -9.24 -29.07
N CYS A 299 25.27 -8.23 -29.91
CA CYS A 299 24.02 -8.04 -30.63
C CYS A 299 24.22 -8.24 -32.14
N GLU A 300 23.19 -8.73 -32.82
CA GLU A 300 23.13 -8.80 -34.28
C GLU A 300 22.37 -7.58 -34.82
N PHE A 301 22.66 -7.17 -36.06
CA PHE A 301 21.91 -6.13 -36.74
C PHE A 301 21.56 -6.54 -38.16
N ASP A 302 20.39 -6.09 -38.61
CA ASP A 302 19.85 -6.36 -39.94
C ASP A 302 19.40 -5.06 -40.60
N THR A 303 19.61 -4.94 -41.91
CA THR A 303 19.08 -3.82 -42.70
C THR A 303 17.92 -4.30 -43.58
N ARG A 304 16.84 -3.52 -43.61
CA ARG A 304 15.66 -3.76 -44.44
C ARG A 304 15.35 -2.56 -45.31
N LEU A 305 15.22 -2.81 -46.60
CA LEU A 305 14.73 -1.81 -47.54
C LEU A 305 13.22 -1.62 -47.35
N LEU A 306 12.78 -0.37 -47.24
CA LEU A 306 11.36 -0.01 -47.12
C LEU A 306 10.88 0.67 -48.41
N GLU A 307 9.61 0.44 -48.75
CA GLU A 307 8.96 1.11 -49.87
C GLU A 307 8.76 2.59 -49.55
N SER A 308 9.29 3.46 -50.41
CA SER A 308 9.08 4.91 -50.33
C SER A 308 7.87 5.31 -51.18
N LEU A 309 7.08 6.27 -50.69
CA LEU A 309 6.04 6.93 -51.50
C LEU A 309 6.61 7.96 -52.49
N ASP A 310 7.89 8.31 -52.33
CA ASP A 310 8.60 9.27 -53.19
C ASP A 310 9.62 8.50 -54.03
N ASP A 311 9.42 8.50 -55.35
CA ASP A 311 10.27 7.79 -56.34
C ASP A 311 11.73 8.29 -56.34
N GLN A 312 12.00 9.45 -55.76
CA GLN A 312 13.35 10.03 -55.68
C GLN A 312 14.08 9.65 -54.39
N LYS A 313 13.41 9.01 -53.42
CA LYS A 313 14.01 8.72 -52.11
C LYS A 313 13.91 7.25 -51.76
N THR A 314 14.99 6.74 -51.20
CA THR A 314 15.11 5.39 -50.69
C THR A 314 15.11 5.42 -49.17
N VAL A 315 14.42 4.47 -48.54
CA VAL A 315 14.33 4.35 -47.08
C VAL A 315 14.90 3.00 -46.65
N VAL A 316 15.81 3.02 -45.68
CA VAL A 316 16.41 1.82 -45.10
C VAL A 316 16.19 1.83 -43.60
N ALA A 317 15.71 0.70 -43.06
CA ALA A 317 15.59 0.48 -41.63
C ALA A 317 16.71 -0.44 -41.14
N LEU A 318 17.52 0.03 -40.20
CA LEU A 318 18.51 -0.74 -39.48
C LEU A 318 17.90 -1.20 -38.15
N MET A 319 17.80 -2.51 -37.96
CA MET A 319 17.28 -3.12 -36.73
C MET A 319 18.44 -3.74 -35.97
N VAL A 320 18.56 -3.43 -34.68
CA VAL A 320 19.56 -4.01 -33.78
C VAL A 320 18.85 -4.89 -32.77
N ASP A 321 19.20 -6.17 -32.72
CA ASP A 321 18.63 -7.16 -31.81
C ASP A 321 19.25 -7.02 -30.40
N SER A 322 18.85 -5.94 -29.74
CA SER A 322 19.18 -5.63 -28.35
C SER A 322 17.98 -5.87 -27.43
N GLU A 323 18.20 -5.90 -26.12
CA GLU A 323 17.13 -5.93 -25.12
C GLU A 323 17.12 -4.60 -24.35
N PRO A 324 16.27 -3.61 -24.71
CA PRO A 324 15.18 -3.62 -25.72
C PRO A 324 15.66 -3.43 -27.18
N PRO A 325 14.90 -3.89 -28.19
CA PRO A 325 15.33 -3.83 -29.59
C PRO A 325 15.31 -2.39 -30.11
N TRP A 326 16.31 -2.03 -30.90
CA TRP A 326 16.42 -0.70 -31.50
C TRP A 326 16.18 -0.74 -32.99
N THR A 327 15.56 0.31 -33.52
CA THR A 327 15.32 0.47 -34.96
C THR A 327 15.62 1.90 -35.35
N PHE A 328 16.51 2.05 -36.32
CA PHE A 328 16.94 3.33 -36.88
C PHE A 328 16.52 3.37 -38.34
N VAL A 329 16.08 4.54 -38.81
CA VAL A 329 15.56 4.71 -40.17
C VAL A 329 16.35 5.81 -40.85
N GLY A 330 17.05 5.46 -41.92
CA GLY A 330 17.79 6.38 -42.76
C GLY A 330 17.09 6.62 -44.08
N VAL A 331 17.22 7.85 -44.59
CA VAL A 331 16.61 8.29 -45.84
C VAL A 331 17.68 8.90 -46.72
N GLY A 332 17.75 8.50 -47.99
CA GLY A 332 18.73 9.02 -48.94
C GLY A 332 18.29 8.85 -50.39
N ASP A 333 19.03 9.43 -51.32
CA ASP A 333 18.73 9.36 -52.75
C ASP A 333 19.18 8.01 -53.35
N SER A 334 19.95 7.23 -52.60
CA SER A 334 20.36 5.86 -52.93
C SER A 334 20.27 4.94 -51.70
N VAL A 335 20.24 3.63 -51.93
CA VAL A 335 20.26 2.61 -50.85
C VAL A 335 21.48 2.81 -49.95
N PHE A 336 22.64 3.11 -50.53
CA PHE A 336 23.90 3.33 -49.82
C PHE A 336 23.84 4.56 -48.90
N GLN A 337 23.32 5.68 -49.40
CA GLN A 337 23.17 6.89 -48.59
C GLN A 337 22.13 6.71 -47.47
N ALA A 338 21.04 6.00 -47.76
CA ALA A 338 20.01 5.70 -46.76
C ALA A 338 20.54 4.75 -45.68
N SER A 339 21.36 3.74 -46.03
CA SER A 339 21.98 2.85 -45.05
C SER A 339 23.01 3.59 -44.20
N SER A 340 23.88 4.39 -44.81
CA SER A 340 24.88 5.20 -44.12
C SER A 340 24.24 6.13 -43.08
N SER A 341 23.17 6.83 -43.46
CA SER A 341 22.40 7.68 -42.54
C SER A 341 21.79 6.90 -41.36
N ALA A 342 21.28 5.68 -41.58
CA ALA A 342 20.72 4.86 -40.52
C ALA A 342 21.79 4.37 -39.53
N ILE A 343 22.99 4.07 -40.05
CA ILE A 343 24.15 3.59 -39.28
C ILE A 343 24.74 4.71 -38.43
N GLU A 344 24.90 5.90 -38.99
CA GLU A 344 25.35 7.10 -38.26
C GLU A 344 24.46 7.38 -37.04
N ASP A 345 23.13 7.36 -37.24
CA ASP A 345 22.16 7.58 -36.16
C ASP A 345 22.23 6.47 -35.09
N ALA A 346 22.43 5.22 -35.51
CA ALA A 346 22.57 4.09 -34.58
C ALA A 346 23.83 4.22 -33.71
N VAL A 347 24.98 4.53 -34.32
CA VAL A 347 26.25 4.71 -33.62
C VAL A 347 26.15 5.89 -32.65
N ARG A 348 25.62 7.04 -33.09
CA ARG A 348 25.40 8.20 -32.21
C ARG A 348 24.49 7.89 -31.04
N PHE A 349 23.42 7.13 -31.26
CA PHE A 349 22.51 6.72 -30.19
C PHE A 349 23.20 5.81 -29.18
N MET A 350 23.96 4.81 -29.64
CA MET A 350 24.68 3.86 -28.76
C MET A 350 25.75 4.56 -27.93
N VAL A 351 26.50 5.49 -28.52
CA VAL A 351 27.48 6.31 -27.79
C VAL A 351 26.80 7.20 -26.76
N LYS A 352 25.67 7.85 -27.12
CA LYS A 352 24.91 8.72 -26.22
C LYS A 352 24.28 7.95 -25.04
N MET A 353 23.83 6.72 -25.25
CA MET A 353 23.26 5.90 -24.17
C MET A 353 24.32 5.51 -23.12
N ARG A 354 25.60 5.52 -23.49
CA ARG A 354 26.72 5.27 -22.59
C ARG A 354 27.25 6.53 -21.88
N MET A 355 26.93 7.73 -22.39
CA MET A 355 27.26 8.99 -21.74
C MET A 355 26.49 9.15 -20.43
#